data_AF-Q5RFK1-F1
#
_entry.id   AF-Q5RFK1-F1
#
_cell.length_a   1.000
_cell.length_b   1.000
_cell.length_c   1.000
_cell.angle_alpha   90.00
_cell.angle_beta   90.00
_cell.angle_gamma   90.00
#
_symmetry.space_group_name_H-M   'P 1'
#
loop_
_entity.id
_entity.type
_entity.pdbx_description
1 polymer ?
#
loop_
_entity_poly.entity_id
_entity_poly.type
_entity_poly.pdbx_seq_one_letter_code
_entity_poly.pdbx_strand_id
1 'polypeptide(L)'
;MSDHGDVSLPPEDRVRALSQLGSAVEVNEDIPPRRYFRSGVEIIRMASIYSEEGNIEHAFILYNKYITLFIEKLPKHRDYKSAVIPEKKDTVKKLKEIAFPKAEELKAELLKRYTKEYTEYNEEKKKEAEELARNMAIQQELEKEKQRVAQQKQQQLEQEQFHAFEEMIRNQELEKERLKIVQEFGKVDPGLGGPLVPDLEKPSLDVFPTSPVSSIQPSDCHTTVRPAKPPVVDRSLKPGALSHNRWIAPCGGAWAAVPTVSPVSQCQHCPGSGDMWNSLWKTDEE
;
A
#
# COMPACT_ATOMS: atom_id res chain seq x y z
N MET A 1 21.59 -8.97 -12.77
CA MET A 1 21.58 -8.47 -11.39
C MET A 1 21.38 -9.69 -10.51
N SER A 2 22.21 -9.88 -9.49
CA SER A 2 22.25 -11.16 -8.75
C SER A 2 21.03 -11.31 -7.86
N ASP A 3 20.22 -12.32 -8.18
CA ASP A 3 18.87 -12.58 -7.63
C ASP A 3 18.87 -12.97 -6.14
N HIS A 4 20.04 -13.35 -5.59
CA HIS A 4 20.13 -13.88 -4.22
C HIS A 4 19.84 -12.84 -3.12
N GLY A 5 19.87 -11.54 -3.43
CA GLY A 5 19.54 -10.47 -2.49
C GLY A 5 18.04 -10.13 -2.44
N ASP A 6 17.22 -10.69 -3.32
CA ASP A 6 15.79 -10.41 -3.35
C ASP A 6 15.04 -11.27 -2.31
N VAL A 7 14.54 -10.62 -1.26
CA VAL A 7 13.80 -11.27 -0.17
C VAL A 7 12.40 -11.75 -0.58
N SER A 8 11.90 -11.31 -1.73
CA SER A 8 10.60 -11.75 -2.27
C SER A 8 10.67 -13.13 -2.93
N LEU A 9 11.88 -13.67 -3.13
CA LEU A 9 12.09 -14.96 -3.75
C LEU A 9 12.15 -16.10 -2.75
N PRO A 10 11.78 -17.33 -3.17
CA PRO A 10 11.95 -18.51 -2.35
C PRO A 10 13.41 -18.69 -1.87
N PRO A 11 13.61 -19.08 -0.60
CA PRO A 11 14.94 -19.30 -0.02
C PRO A 11 15.84 -20.23 -0.85
N GLU A 12 15.26 -21.30 -1.40
CA GLU A 12 15.96 -22.30 -2.20
C GLU A 12 16.53 -21.70 -3.48
N ASP A 13 15.80 -20.78 -4.12
CA ASP A 13 16.23 -20.15 -5.37
C ASP A 13 17.35 -19.16 -5.14
N ARG A 14 17.31 -18.41 -4.03
CA ARG A 14 18.42 -17.55 -3.60
C ARG A 14 19.69 -18.35 -3.33
N VAL A 15 19.60 -19.50 -2.64
CA VAL A 15 20.75 -20.39 -2.41
C VAL A 15 21.23 -21.06 -3.70
N ARG A 16 20.31 -21.41 -4.60
CA ARG A 16 20.64 -21.94 -5.94
C ARG A 16 21.42 -20.90 -6.75
N ALA A 17 21.03 -19.63 -6.71
CA ALA A 17 21.76 -18.56 -7.37
C ALA A 17 23.20 -18.45 -6.86
N LEU A 18 23.42 -18.50 -5.54
CA LEU A 18 24.78 -18.53 -4.97
C LEU A 18 25.58 -19.76 -5.43
N SER A 19 24.93 -20.92 -5.52
CA SER A 19 25.57 -22.16 -6.01
C SER A 19 25.99 -22.02 -7.48
N GLN A 20 25.18 -21.36 -8.31
CA GLN A 20 25.51 -21.06 -9.72
C GLN A 20 26.67 -20.07 -9.85
N LEU A 21 26.75 -19.06 -8.97
CA LEU A 21 27.91 -18.17 -8.91
C LEU A 21 29.18 -18.93 -8.53
N GLY A 22 29.08 -19.89 -7.61
CA GLY A 22 30.19 -20.77 -7.23
C GLY A 22 30.63 -21.69 -8.37
N SER A 23 29.68 -22.23 -9.16
CA SER A 23 30.00 -23.17 -10.24
C SER A 23 30.55 -22.51 -11.51
N ALA A 24 30.47 -21.18 -11.61
CA ALA A 24 31.03 -20.37 -12.70
C ALA A 24 32.56 -20.28 -12.66
N VAL A 25 33.22 -21.43 -12.86
CA VAL A 25 34.68 -21.58 -12.94
C VAL A 25 35.07 -22.24 -14.23
N GLU A 26 35.99 -21.59 -14.95
CA GLU A 26 36.56 -22.13 -16.17
C GLU A 26 38.04 -22.44 -15.99
N VAL A 27 38.47 -23.56 -16.57
CA VAL A 27 39.85 -24.04 -16.55
C VAL A 27 40.42 -23.83 -17.95
N ASN A 28 41.56 -23.15 -18.01
CA ASN A 28 42.30 -22.94 -19.25
C ASN A 28 43.25 -24.13 -19.47
N GLU A 29 43.15 -24.76 -20.62
CA GLU A 29 43.94 -25.94 -20.99
C GLU A 29 45.42 -25.66 -21.25
N ASP A 30 45.80 -24.40 -21.47
CA ASP A 30 47.19 -24.00 -21.67
C ASP A 30 47.94 -23.81 -20.33
N ILE A 31 47.20 -23.79 -19.21
CA ILE A 31 47.75 -23.61 -17.88
C ILE A 31 47.93 -24.97 -17.22
N PRO A 32 49.16 -25.35 -16.79
CA PRO A 32 49.39 -26.66 -16.18
C PRO A 32 48.46 -26.92 -14.98
N PRO A 33 47.81 -28.11 -14.88
CA PRO A 33 46.86 -28.44 -13.81
C PRO A 33 47.38 -28.18 -12.40
N ARG A 34 48.68 -28.43 -12.16
CA ARG A 34 49.34 -28.19 -10.87
C ARG A 34 49.23 -26.73 -10.40
N ARG A 35 49.13 -25.75 -11.31
CA ARG A 35 48.96 -24.34 -10.94
C ARG A 35 47.63 -24.10 -10.23
N TYR A 36 46.56 -24.77 -10.68
CA TYR A 36 45.24 -24.68 -10.06
C TYR A 36 45.24 -25.22 -8.63
N PHE A 37 45.99 -26.30 -8.35
CA PHE A 37 46.15 -26.81 -6.99
C PHE A 37 46.77 -25.77 -6.04
N ARG A 38 47.73 -24.97 -6.52
CA ARG A 38 48.32 -23.89 -5.73
C ARG A 38 47.36 -22.73 -5.55
N SER A 39 46.71 -22.28 -6.62
CA SER A 39 45.70 -21.22 -6.55
C SER A 39 44.51 -21.61 -5.67
N GLY A 40 44.14 -22.89 -5.63
CA GLY A 40 43.08 -23.40 -4.78
C GLY A 40 43.32 -23.18 -3.29
N VAL A 41 44.58 -23.12 -2.84
CA VAL A 41 44.92 -22.84 -1.44
C VAL A 41 44.41 -21.46 -1.02
N GLU A 42 44.50 -20.46 -1.89
CA GLU A 42 43.96 -19.13 -1.59
C GLU A 42 42.43 -19.10 -1.63
N ILE A 43 41.80 -19.86 -2.52
CA ILE A 43 40.33 -19.93 -2.58
C ILE A 43 39.77 -20.47 -1.27
N ILE A 44 40.30 -21.58 -0.77
CA ILE A 44 39.83 -22.17 0.50
C ILE A 44 40.20 -21.31 1.71
N ARG A 45 41.37 -20.65 1.69
CA ARG A 45 41.77 -19.70 2.74
C ARG A 45 40.81 -18.52 2.82
N MET A 46 40.48 -17.91 1.69
CA MET A 46 39.53 -16.80 1.63
C MET A 46 38.12 -17.23 2.02
N ALA A 47 37.69 -18.44 1.64
CA ALA A 47 36.40 -18.97 2.07
C ALA A 47 36.29 -19.07 3.60
N SER A 48 37.34 -19.55 4.26
CA SER A 48 37.42 -19.58 5.73
C SER A 48 37.34 -18.18 6.34
N ILE A 49 38.08 -17.20 5.79
CA ILE A 49 38.05 -15.81 6.29
C ILE A 49 36.63 -15.23 6.20
N TYR A 50 35.97 -15.36 5.05
CA TYR A 50 34.58 -14.87 4.91
C TYR A 50 33.60 -15.58 5.84
N SER A 51 33.81 -16.88 6.10
CA SER A 51 33.00 -17.63 7.06
C SER A 51 33.18 -17.09 8.47
N GLU A 52 34.41 -16.75 8.88
CA GLU A 52 34.73 -16.19 10.20
C GLU A 52 34.22 -14.75 10.34
N GLU A 53 34.24 -13.96 9.27
CA GLU A 53 33.67 -12.60 9.23
C GLU A 53 32.13 -12.58 9.24
N GLY A 54 31.48 -13.74 9.13
CA GLY A 54 30.01 -13.86 9.06
C GLY A 54 29.42 -13.57 7.67
N ASN A 55 30.26 -13.34 6.66
CA ASN A 55 29.85 -13.22 5.26
C ASN A 55 29.64 -14.62 4.64
N ILE A 56 28.59 -15.29 5.10
CA ILE A 56 28.29 -16.67 4.73
C ILE A 56 27.93 -16.85 3.25
N GLU A 57 27.42 -15.81 2.58
CA GLU A 57 27.10 -15.85 1.14
C GLU A 57 28.38 -15.99 0.31
N HIS A 58 29.37 -15.13 0.57
CA HIS A 58 30.64 -15.17 -0.15
C HIS A 58 31.47 -16.41 0.22
N ALA A 59 31.43 -16.81 1.50
CA ALA A 59 32.06 -18.05 1.93
C ALA A 59 31.48 -19.26 1.18
N PHE A 60 30.15 -19.35 1.08
CA PHE A 60 29.47 -20.42 0.37
C PHE A 60 29.81 -20.43 -1.12
N ILE A 61 29.84 -19.26 -1.78
CA ILE A 61 30.27 -19.15 -3.19
C ILE A 61 31.69 -19.71 -3.35
N LEU A 62 32.64 -19.32 -2.50
CA LEU A 62 34.03 -19.75 -2.62
C LEU A 62 34.24 -21.24 -2.32
N TYR A 63 33.52 -21.81 -1.35
CA TYR A 63 33.58 -23.25 -1.10
C TYR A 63 33.02 -24.03 -2.30
N ASN A 64 31.88 -23.61 -2.88
CA ASN A 64 31.36 -24.21 -4.11
C ASN A 64 32.34 -24.05 -5.27
N LYS A 65 32.97 -22.87 -5.40
CA LYS A 65 34.01 -22.59 -6.40
C LYS A 65 35.19 -23.54 -6.30
N TYR A 66 35.67 -23.78 -5.09
CA TYR A 66 36.75 -24.72 -4.82
C TYR A 66 36.34 -26.16 -5.17
N ILE A 67 35.15 -26.58 -4.75
CA ILE A 67 34.63 -27.92 -5.01
C ILE A 67 34.46 -28.16 -6.52
N THR A 68 33.72 -27.28 -7.23
CA THR A 68 33.50 -27.39 -8.67
C THR A 68 34.81 -27.37 -9.45
N LEU A 69 35.78 -26.53 -9.06
CA LEU A 69 37.10 -26.51 -9.70
C LEU A 69 37.76 -27.90 -9.66
N PHE A 70 37.88 -28.51 -8.49
CA PHE A 70 38.66 -29.74 -8.33
C PHE A 70 37.90 -31.03 -8.67
N ILE A 71 36.57 -31.01 -8.55
CA ILE A 71 35.72 -32.18 -8.81
C ILE A 71 35.23 -32.22 -10.26
N GLU A 72 34.77 -31.08 -10.81
CA GLU A 72 34.08 -31.09 -12.10
C GLU A 72 34.93 -30.57 -13.25
N LYS A 73 35.67 -29.48 -13.04
CA LYS A 73 36.33 -28.74 -14.13
C LYS A 73 37.75 -29.23 -14.38
N LEU A 74 38.59 -29.27 -13.34
CA LEU A 74 40.01 -29.60 -13.46
C LEU A 74 40.27 -31.05 -13.92
N PRO A 75 39.48 -32.07 -13.51
CA PRO A 75 39.67 -33.44 -14.02
C PRO A 75 39.44 -33.59 -15.52
N LYS A 76 38.75 -32.65 -16.17
CA LYS A 76 38.51 -32.63 -17.63
C LYS A 76 39.67 -32.05 -18.42
N HIS A 77 40.66 -31.44 -17.76
CA HIS A 77 41.82 -30.85 -18.43
C HIS A 77 42.66 -31.92 -19.15
N ARG A 78 43.11 -31.63 -20.38
CA ARG A 78 43.89 -32.57 -21.23
C ARG A 78 45.07 -33.24 -20.50
N ASP A 79 45.87 -32.46 -19.78
CA ASP A 79 47.06 -32.93 -19.08
C ASP A 79 46.79 -33.43 -17.64
N TYR A 80 45.54 -33.49 -17.18
CA TYR A 80 45.26 -33.83 -15.77
C TYR A 80 45.72 -35.26 -15.42
N LYS A 81 45.53 -36.21 -16.33
CA LYS A 81 45.89 -37.62 -16.11
C LYS A 81 47.40 -37.88 -16.19
N SER A 82 48.12 -37.10 -17.00
CA SER A 82 49.57 -37.22 -17.19
C SER A 82 50.39 -36.39 -16.19
N ALA A 83 49.78 -35.38 -15.58
CA ALA A 83 50.45 -34.50 -14.62
C ALA A 83 50.74 -35.20 -13.29
N VAL A 84 52.00 -35.12 -12.84
CA VAL A 84 52.41 -35.52 -11.49
C VAL A 84 52.14 -34.36 -10.53
N ILE A 85 51.16 -34.53 -9.63
CA ILE A 85 50.67 -33.48 -8.74
C ILE A 85 50.80 -33.95 -7.28
N PRO A 86 51.92 -33.67 -6.60
CA PRO A 86 52.12 -34.01 -5.19
C PRO A 86 51.03 -33.44 -4.27
N GLU A 87 50.51 -32.26 -4.60
CA GLU A 87 49.52 -31.52 -3.83
C GLU A 87 48.13 -32.19 -3.86
N LYS A 88 47.88 -33.13 -4.79
CA LYS A 88 46.57 -33.75 -5.01
C LYS A 88 46.02 -34.43 -3.75
N LYS A 89 46.86 -35.14 -3.01
CA LYS A 89 46.45 -35.86 -1.79
C LYS A 89 45.93 -34.90 -0.71
N ASP A 90 46.63 -33.79 -0.48
CA ASP A 90 46.22 -32.79 0.51
C ASP A 90 44.94 -32.07 0.08
N THR A 91 44.81 -31.74 -1.21
CA THR A 91 43.59 -31.14 -1.75
C THR A 91 42.37 -32.04 -1.60
N VAL A 92 42.49 -33.34 -1.88
CA VAL A 92 41.40 -34.30 -1.66
C VAL A 92 41.02 -34.40 -0.19
N LYS A 93 42.01 -34.37 0.72
CA LYS A 93 41.74 -34.31 2.17
C LYS A 93 40.98 -33.04 2.53
N LYS A 94 41.41 -31.86 2.06
CA LYS A 94 40.72 -30.58 2.31
C LYS A 94 39.32 -30.53 1.72
N LEU A 95 39.09 -31.15 0.56
CA LEU A 95 37.75 -31.27 -0.01
C LEU A 95 36.83 -32.01 0.97
N LYS A 96 37.21 -33.23 1.38
CA LYS A 96 36.39 -34.10 2.24
C LYS A 96 36.20 -33.56 3.65
N GLU A 97 37.28 -33.11 4.29
CA GLU A 97 37.26 -32.74 5.71
C GLU A 97 36.80 -31.30 5.96
N ILE A 98 36.96 -30.40 4.99
CA ILE A 98 36.73 -28.96 5.18
C ILE A 98 35.69 -28.43 4.21
N ALA A 99 35.93 -28.53 2.90
CA ALA A 99 35.11 -27.82 1.92
C ALA A 99 33.67 -28.34 1.85
N PHE A 100 33.47 -29.66 1.78
CA PHE A 100 32.13 -30.27 1.77
C PHE A 100 31.36 -29.98 3.08
N PRO A 101 31.89 -30.28 4.27
CA PRO A 101 31.20 -30.00 5.53
C PRO A 101 30.86 -28.52 5.71
N LYS A 102 31.79 -27.61 5.36
CA LYS A 102 31.55 -26.17 5.48
C LYS A 102 30.51 -25.68 4.46
N ALA A 103 30.53 -26.18 3.24
CA ALA A 103 29.51 -25.83 2.25
C ALA A 103 28.11 -26.28 2.68
N GLU A 104 27.99 -27.48 3.26
CA GLU A 104 26.72 -27.99 3.80
C GLU A 104 26.22 -27.19 5.01
N GLU A 105 27.11 -26.88 5.95
CA GLU A 105 26.83 -26.01 7.10
C GLU A 105 26.31 -24.64 6.66
N LEU A 106 27.04 -23.97 5.75
CA LEU A 106 26.67 -22.66 5.24
C LEU A 106 25.37 -22.70 4.43
N LYS A 107 25.11 -23.77 3.68
CA LYS A 107 23.84 -23.96 2.96
C LYS A 107 22.66 -23.99 3.93
N ALA A 108 22.80 -24.75 5.03
CA ALA A 108 21.76 -24.82 6.06
C ALA A 108 21.55 -23.46 6.74
N GLU A 109 22.63 -22.74 7.03
CA GLU A 109 22.55 -21.40 7.62
C GLU A 109 21.88 -20.37 6.69
N LEU A 110 22.25 -20.38 5.40
CA LEU A 110 21.65 -19.52 4.38
C LEU A 110 20.15 -19.81 4.23
N LEU A 111 19.76 -21.08 4.13
CA LEU A 111 18.35 -21.47 4.06
C LEU A 111 17.57 -20.98 5.28
N LYS A 112 18.12 -21.15 6.48
CA LYS A 112 17.51 -20.65 7.72
C LYS A 112 17.31 -19.12 7.67
N ARG A 113 18.35 -18.38 7.27
CA ARG A 113 18.30 -16.91 7.18
C ARG A 113 17.28 -16.44 6.16
N TYR A 114 17.35 -16.97 4.94
CA TYR A 114 16.45 -16.58 3.86
C TYR A 114 15.00 -17.00 4.11
N THR A 115 14.78 -18.14 4.77
CA THR A 115 13.43 -18.55 5.18
C THR A 115 12.82 -17.54 6.13
N LYS A 116 13.58 -17.08 7.13
CA LYS A 116 13.12 -16.05 8.05
C LYS A 116 12.77 -14.76 7.32
N GLU A 117 13.66 -14.24 6.48
CA GLU A 117 13.44 -13.02 5.69
C GLU A 117 12.22 -13.15 4.78
N TYR A 118 12.06 -14.29 4.11
CA TYR A 118 10.94 -14.57 3.21
C TYR A 118 9.61 -14.63 3.96
N THR A 119 9.58 -15.25 5.15
CA THR A 119 8.38 -15.28 5.99
C THR A 119 7.98 -13.89 6.48
N GLU A 120 8.95 -13.10 6.96
CA GLU A 120 8.70 -11.72 7.43
C GLU A 120 8.18 -10.84 6.29
N TYR A 121 8.80 -10.94 5.10
CA TYR A 121 8.34 -10.23 3.91
C TYR A 121 6.90 -10.58 3.53
N ASN A 122 6.55 -11.88 3.52
CA ASN A 122 5.21 -12.31 3.16
C ASN A 122 4.15 -11.88 4.18
N GLU A 123 4.48 -11.89 5.46
CA GLU A 123 3.60 -11.40 6.51
C GLU A 123 3.36 -9.89 6.38
N GLU A 124 4.40 -9.11 6.10
CA GLU A 124 4.28 -7.67 5.87
C GLU A 124 3.41 -7.38 4.64
N LYS A 125 3.67 -8.04 3.51
CA LYS A 125 2.85 -7.87 2.29
C LYS A 125 1.39 -8.25 2.50
N LYS A 126 1.13 -9.31 3.28
CA LYS A 126 -0.23 -9.70 3.65
C LYS A 126 -0.90 -8.62 4.49
N LYS A 127 -0.21 -8.10 5.50
CA LYS A 127 -0.74 -7.05 6.38
C LYS A 127 -1.06 -5.76 5.62
N GLU A 128 -0.18 -5.35 4.71
CA GLU A 128 -0.40 -4.20 3.82
C GLU A 128 -1.64 -4.40 2.94
N ALA A 129 -1.79 -5.58 2.33
CA ALA A 129 -2.94 -5.90 1.49
C ALA A 129 -4.26 -5.89 2.28
N GLU A 130 -4.25 -6.43 3.51
CA GLU A 130 -5.41 -6.40 4.40
C GLU A 130 -5.78 -4.99 4.83
N GLU A 131 -4.79 -4.14 5.14
CA GLU A 131 -5.02 -2.74 5.50
C GLU A 131 -5.60 -1.94 4.33
N LEU A 132 -5.05 -2.13 3.14
CA LEU A 132 -5.58 -1.52 1.92
C LEU A 132 -7.03 -1.94 1.68
N ALA A 133 -7.34 -3.23 1.83
CA ALA A 133 -8.71 -3.73 1.68
C ALA A 133 -9.68 -3.11 2.71
N ARG A 134 -9.25 -2.96 3.98
CA ARG A 134 -10.05 -2.28 5.02
C ARG A 134 -10.31 -0.81 4.68
N ASN A 135 -9.27 -0.08 4.27
CA ASN A 135 -9.39 1.33 3.91
C ASN A 135 -10.31 1.52 2.70
N MET A 136 -10.21 0.65 1.69
CA MET A 136 -11.11 0.66 0.54
C MET A 136 -12.56 0.39 0.95
N ALA A 137 -12.81 -0.55 1.86
CA ALA A 137 -14.16 -0.83 2.36
C ALA A 137 -14.77 0.36 3.11
N ILE A 138 -13.99 1.00 3.99
CA ILE A 138 -14.43 2.22 4.72
C ILE A 138 -14.73 3.35 3.73
N GLN A 139 -13.87 3.55 2.73
CA GLN A 139 -14.08 4.59 1.71
C GLN A 139 -15.38 4.35 0.93
N GLN A 140 -15.66 3.10 0.56
CA GLN A 140 -16.91 2.74 -0.13
C GLN A 140 -18.14 2.96 0.74
N GLU A 141 -18.06 2.67 2.04
CA GLU A 141 -19.16 2.91 2.97
C GLU A 141 -19.42 4.42 3.16
N LEU A 142 -18.36 5.21 3.33
CA LEU A 142 -18.46 6.67 3.40
C LEU A 142 -19.04 7.28 2.11
N GLU A 143 -18.66 6.76 0.95
CA GLU A 143 -19.20 7.18 -0.35
C GLU A 143 -20.71 6.91 -0.44
N LYS A 144 -21.14 5.70 -0.05
CA LYS A 144 -22.55 5.30 -0.01
C LYS A 144 -23.36 6.17 0.94
N GLU A 145 -22.84 6.43 2.13
CA GLU A 145 -23.53 7.27 3.11
C GLU A 145 -23.63 8.73 2.64
N LYS A 146 -22.56 9.28 2.05
CA LYS A 146 -22.60 10.61 1.44
C LYS A 146 -23.66 10.72 0.35
N GLN A 147 -23.78 9.71 -0.51
CA GLN A 147 -24.82 9.67 -1.54
C GLN A 147 -26.22 9.60 -0.93
N ARG A 148 -26.41 8.77 0.10
CA ARG A 148 -27.69 8.66 0.83
C ARG A 148 -28.11 9.98 1.46
N VAL A 149 -27.18 10.65 2.15
CA VAL A 149 -27.42 11.96 2.76
C VAL A 149 -27.70 13.04 1.71
N ALA A 150 -26.96 13.04 0.59
CA ALA A 150 -27.20 13.98 -0.50
C ALA A 150 -28.61 13.81 -1.11
N GLN A 151 -29.04 12.56 -1.34
CA GLN A 151 -30.39 12.26 -1.83
C GLN A 151 -31.47 12.70 -0.83
N GLN A 152 -31.30 12.40 0.46
CA GLN A 152 -32.25 12.82 1.49
C GLN A 152 -32.37 14.35 1.58
N LYS A 153 -31.24 15.06 1.53
CA LYS A 153 -31.22 16.52 1.54
C LYS A 153 -31.89 17.11 0.30
N GLN A 154 -31.69 16.50 -0.87
CA GLN A 154 -32.35 16.93 -2.09
C GLN A 154 -33.87 16.76 -1.99
N GLN A 155 -34.36 15.61 -1.51
CA GLN A 155 -35.79 15.38 -1.30
C GLN A 155 -36.41 16.38 -0.33
N GLN A 156 -35.71 16.72 0.76
CA GLN A 156 -36.16 17.75 1.71
C GLN A 156 -36.30 19.12 1.05
N LEU A 157 -35.28 19.54 0.29
CA LEU A 157 -35.33 20.82 -0.44
C LEU A 157 -36.47 20.86 -1.46
N GLU A 158 -36.71 19.76 -2.18
CA GLU A 158 -37.83 19.65 -3.13
C GLU A 158 -39.18 19.74 -2.40
N GLN A 159 -39.33 19.10 -1.24
CA GLN A 159 -40.53 19.17 -0.43
C GLN A 159 -40.78 20.57 0.16
N GLU A 160 -39.72 21.24 0.63
CA GLU A 160 -39.79 22.63 1.11
C GLU A 160 -40.18 23.59 -0.02
N GLN A 161 -39.61 23.43 -1.22
CA GLN A 161 -40.00 24.22 -2.39
C GLN A 161 -41.46 24.00 -2.76
N PHE A 162 -41.92 22.75 -2.73
CA PHE A 162 -43.32 22.42 -2.98
C PHE A 162 -44.24 23.07 -1.94
N HIS A 163 -43.89 22.97 -0.65
CA HIS A 163 -44.68 23.57 0.43
C HIS A 163 -44.74 25.11 0.32
N ALA A 164 -43.60 25.75 0.05
CA ALA A 164 -43.55 27.19 -0.18
C ALA A 164 -44.43 27.63 -1.37
N PHE A 165 -44.51 26.81 -2.42
CA PHE A 165 -45.38 27.04 -3.56
C PHE A 165 -46.88 26.89 -3.18
N GLU A 166 -47.25 25.86 -2.43
CA GLU A 166 -48.62 25.68 -1.93
C GLU A 166 -49.06 26.87 -1.05
N GLU A 167 -48.21 27.34 -0.14
CA GLU A 167 -48.50 28.52 0.68
C GLU A 167 -48.68 29.78 -0.16
N MET A 168 -47.89 29.96 -1.21
CA MET A 168 -48.01 31.09 -2.12
C MET A 168 -49.38 31.10 -2.84
N ILE A 169 -49.85 29.94 -3.30
CA ILE A 169 -51.18 29.80 -3.91
C ILE A 169 -52.26 30.13 -2.88
N ARG A 170 -52.19 29.54 -1.68
CA ARG A 170 -53.18 29.78 -0.62
C ARG A 170 -53.26 31.26 -0.25
N ASN A 171 -52.13 31.94 -0.12
CA ASN A 171 -52.08 33.37 0.18
C ASN A 171 -52.70 34.20 -0.96
N GLN A 172 -52.44 33.83 -2.21
CA GLN A 172 -53.01 34.51 -3.37
C GLN A 172 -54.54 34.33 -3.45
N GLU A 173 -55.07 33.17 -3.06
CA GLU A 173 -56.51 32.92 -2.94
C GLU A 173 -57.14 33.77 -1.83
N LEU A 174 -56.52 33.84 -0.66
CA LEU A 174 -56.96 34.70 0.45
C LEU A 174 -56.96 36.18 0.07
N GLU A 175 -55.94 36.64 -0.67
CA GLU A 175 -55.91 38.02 -1.19
C GLU A 175 -57.06 38.28 -2.17
N LYS A 176 -57.32 37.36 -3.11
CA LYS A 176 -58.47 37.45 -4.03
C LYS A 176 -59.79 37.51 -3.29
N GLU A 177 -59.96 36.71 -2.23
CA GLU A 177 -61.15 36.72 -1.40
C GLU A 177 -61.29 38.04 -0.62
N ARG A 178 -60.20 38.56 -0.05
CA ARG A 178 -60.18 39.90 0.57
C ARG A 178 -60.58 41.00 -0.41
N LEU A 179 -60.04 40.98 -1.62
CA LEU A 179 -60.39 41.91 -2.69
C LEU A 179 -61.87 41.81 -3.07
N LYS A 180 -62.41 40.59 -3.15
CA LYS A 180 -63.83 40.35 -3.42
C LYS A 180 -64.72 40.94 -2.32
N ILE A 181 -64.39 40.71 -1.05
CA ILE A 181 -65.14 41.28 0.10
C ILE A 181 -65.09 42.80 0.06
N VAL A 182 -63.92 43.42 -0.15
CA VAL A 182 -63.81 44.89 -0.26
C VAL A 182 -64.65 45.44 -1.43
N GLN A 183 -64.70 44.74 -2.56
CA GLN A 183 -65.54 45.13 -3.69
C GLN A 183 -67.04 44.98 -3.40
N GLU A 184 -67.42 43.96 -2.63
CA GLU A 184 -68.80 43.63 -2.26
C GLU A 184 -69.35 44.59 -1.18
N PHE A 185 -68.50 45.05 -0.25
CA PHE A 185 -68.84 46.01 0.81
C PHE A 185 -68.46 47.47 0.50
N GLY A 186 -67.72 47.73 -0.59
CA GLY A 186 -67.32 49.07 -1.03
C GLY A 186 -68.38 49.88 -1.78
N LYS A 187 -69.60 49.33 -1.95
CA LYS A 187 -70.77 50.09 -2.42
C LYS A 187 -71.63 50.54 -1.23
N VAL A 188 -71.11 51.47 -0.43
CA VAL A 188 -71.92 52.29 0.47
C VAL A 188 -71.49 53.75 0.33
N ASP A 189 -72.44 54.58 -0.06
CA ASP A 189 -72.38 56.03 -0.24
C ASP A 189 -71.96 56.73 1.07
N PRO A 190 -71.04 57.71 1.09
CA PRO A 190 -70.72 58.47 2.28
C PRO A 190 -71.77 59.57 2.51
N GLY A 191 -72.76 59.28 3.36
CA GLY A 191 -73.81 60.24 3.72
C GLY A 191 -74.27 60.14 5.18
N LEU A 192 -73.77 61.08 5.99
CA LEU A 192 -74.32 61.62 7.25
C LEU A 192 -74.32 60.80 8.57
N GLY A 193 -73.61 61.35 9.57
CA GLY A 193 -74.11 61.50 10.95
C GLY A 193 -73.28 60.87 12.07
N GLY A 194 -72.39 61.63 12.73
CA GLY A 194 -71.70 61.25 13.99
C GLY A 194 -72.64 61.27 15.22
N PRO A 195 -72.17 61.40 16.50
CA PRO A 195 -70.79 61.69 16.97
C PRO A 195 -70.38 60.99 18.32
N LEU A 196 -69.22 61.39 18.85
CA LEU A 196 -68.80 61.48 20.27
C LEU A 196 -67.73 60.50 20.79
N VAL A 197 -66.55 61.08 21.04
CA VAL A 197 -65.57 60.67 22.06
C VAL A 197 -66.00 61.28 23.39
N PRO A 198 -65.89 60.57 24.53
CA PRO A 198 -65.12 61.14 25.64
C PRO A 198 -64.05 60.22 26.23
N ASP A 199 -63.08 60.92 26.81
CA ASP A 199 -61.82 60.55 27.43
C ASP A 199 -61.93 59.82 28.79
N LEU A 200 -60.78 59.27 29.22
CA LEU A 200 -60.32 59.08 30.61
C LEU A 200 -60.64 57.79 31.41
N GLU A 201 -59.53 57.14 31.82
CA GLU A 201 -59.21 56.50 33.12
C GLU A 201 -58.94 54.97 33.20
N LYS A 202 -57.71 54.68 33.68
CA LYS A 202 -57.22 53.44 34.33
C LYS A 202 -57.91 53.29 35.70
N PRO A 203 -58.16 52.06 36.23
CA PRO A 203 -57.13 51.38 37.01
C PRO A 203 -57.14 49.82 37.00
N SER A 204 -56.10 49.32 37.66
CA SER A 204 -55.60 47.97 37.98
C SER A 204 -56.53 46.96 38.68
N LEU A 205 -56.02 45.72 38.78
CA LEU A 205 -56.18 44.63 39.78
C LEU A 205 -56.58 43.31 39.11
N ASP A 206 -56.07 42.12 39.43
CA ASP A 206 -54.84 41.69 40.09
C ASP A 206 -54.70 40.19 39.75
N VAL A 207 -53.47 39.76 39.51
CA VAL A 207 -53.05 38.36 39.39
C VAL A 207 -52.59 37.89 40.77
N PHE A 208 -52.58 36.56 41.03
CA PHE A 208 -51.70 35.73 41.91
C PHE A 208 -52.51 34.65 42.67
N PRO A 209 -51.92 33.50 43.10
CA PRO A 209 -50.50 33.23 43.41
C PRO A 209 -49.95 31.92 42.75
N THR A 210 -48.65 31.54 42.79
CA THR A 210 -47.77 31.37 43.97
C THR A 210 -46.31 31.13 43.54
N SER A 211 -45.36 31.86 44.12
CA SER A 211 -43.88 31.62 44.14
C SER A 211 -43.51 30.60 45.27
N PRO A 212 -42.26 30.28 45.71
CA PRO A 212 -40.94 30.93 45.53
C PRO A 212 -39.75 29.92 45.30
N VAL A 213 -38.48 30.29 45.04
CA VAL A 213 -37.48 30.95 45.91
C VAL A 213 -36.20 31.33 45.12
N SER A 214 -35.63 32.48 45.55
CA SER A 214 -34.32 33.14 45.43
C SER A 214 -33.07 32.33 44.98
N SER A 215 -31.97 32.92 44.47
CA SER A 215 -31.18 33.98 45.11
C SER A 215 -29.93 34.42 44.30
N ILE A 216 -29.73 35.75 44.20
CA ILE A 216 -28.48 36.56 44.30
C ILE A 216 -27.40 36.56 43.16
N GLN A 217 -27.04 37.81 42.78
CA GLN A 217 -26.03 38.36 41.83
C GLN A 217 -24.57 38.32 42.38
N PRO A 218 -23.54 39.15 41.99
CA PRO A 218 -23.33 40.14 40.88
C PRO A 218 -21.89 40.18 40.26
N SER A 219 -21.67 41.06 39.25
CA SER A 219 -20.74 42.23 39.27
C SER A 219 -20.10 42.62 37.91
N ASP A 220 -20.41 43.86 37.46
CA ASP A 220 -19.50 44.99 37.17
C ASP A 220 -18.44 44.89 36.05
N CYS A 221 -18.61 45.57 34.90
CA CYS A 221 -18.15 46.94 34.49
C CYS A 221 -16.61 47.04 34.24
N HIS A 222 -16.07 47.49 33.10
CA HIS A 222 -16.04 48.87 32.57
C HIS A 222 -15.21 48.98 31.25
N THR A 223 -15.65 49.85 30.32
CA THR A 223 -14.87 50.90 29.60
C THR A 223 -14.04 50.64 28.30
N THR A 224 -14.24 51.56 27.34
CA THR A 224 -13.36 52.11 26.25
C THR A 224 -13.14 51.44 24.87
N VAL A 225 -13.80 52.03 23.85
CA VAL A 225 -13.32 52.64 22.58
C VAL A 225 -12.04 52.13 21.83
N ARG A 226 -12.28 51.63 20.59
CA ARG A 226 -11.50 51.60 19.31
C ARG A 226 -10.24 50.68 19.16
N PRO A 227 -9.78 50.34 17.92
CA PRO A 227 -10.41 50.31 16.58
C PRO A 227 -10.30 48.94 15.85
N ALA A 228 -10.96 48.83 14.69
CA ALA A 228 -11.07 47.65 13.83
C ALA A 228 -9.73 47.16 13.22
N LYS A 229 -9.53 45.83 13.19
CA LYS A 229 -8.56 45.14 12.33
C LYS A 229 -9.26 44.68 11.03
N PRO A 230 -8.63 44.79 9.85
CA PRO A 230 -9.17 44.20 8.64
C PRO A 230 -8.97 42.66 8.65
N PRO A 231 -9.81 41.90 7.95
CA PRO A 231 -9.68 40.44 7.91
C PRO A 231 -8.45 40.00 7.11
N VAL A 232 -7.84 38.91 7.56
CA VAL A 232 -6.78 38.20 6.86
C VAL A 232 -7.36 37.61 5.57
N VAL A 233 -6.77 37.97 4.43
CA VAL A 233 -7.14 37.44 3.11
C VAL A 233 -6.28 36.22 2.81
N ASP A 234 -6.90 35.03 2.80
CA ASP A 234 -6.28 33.80 2.29
C ASP A 234 -6.34 33.79 0.75
N ARG A 235 -5.20 33.54 0.12
CA ARG A 235 -4.99 33.53 -1.35
C ARG A 235 -4.72 32.14 -1.91
N SER A 236 -5.11 31.07 -1.20
CA SER A 236 -4.80 29.68 -1.58
C SER A 236 -5.50 29.20 -2.87
N LEU A 237 -6.53 29.87 -3.37
CA LEU A 237 -7.27 29.42 -4.56
C LEU A 237 -7.28 30.49 -5.66
N LYS A 238 -6.26 30.48 -6.52
CA LYS A 238 -6.29 31.19 -7.80
C LYS A 238 -6.15 30.19 -8.95
N PRO A 239 -7.16 29.97 -9.80
CA PRO A 239 -7.01 29.17 -11.00
C PRO A 239 -6.36 30.02 -12.12
N GLY A 240 -5.30 29.49 -12.72
CA GLY A 240 -4.67 30.03 -13.93
C GLY A 240 -5.30 29.43 -15.19
N ALA A 241 -5.44 30.28 -16.22
CA ALA A 241 -6.27 30.07 -17.40
C ALA A 241 -5.63 29.25 -18.55
N LEU A 242 -6.50 28.49 -19.23
CA LEU A 242 -6.67 28.23 -20.67
C LEU A 242 -5.50 28.26 -21.68
N SER A 243 -5.41 27.14 -22.40
CA SER A 243 -5.37 26.97 -23.87
C SER A 243 -4.03 26.93 -24.64
N HIS A 244 -3.74 25.77 -25.25
CA HIS A 244 -3.94 25.63 -26.71
C HIS A 244 -4.03 24.17 -27.22
N ASN A 245 -4.88 24.02 -28.24
CA ASN A 245 -5.35 22.82 -28.97
C ASN A 245 -4.22 22.15 -29.78
N ARG A 246 -4.28 20.91 -30.29
CA ARG A 246 -5.23 20.25 -31.23
C ARG A 246 -4.58 18.86 -31.51
N TRP A 247 -5.25 17.73 -31.67
CA TRP A 247 -5.91 17.23 -32.88
C TRP A 247 -6.65 15.92 -32.56
N ILE A 248 -7.82 15.76 -33.18
CA ILE A 248 -8.73 14.61 -33.13
C ILE A 248 -8.70 13.94 -34.52
N ALA A 249 -8.82 12.59 -34.59
CA ALA A 249 -9.83 11.81 -35.35
C ALA A 249 -9.39 10.31 -35.52
N PRO A 250 -10.26 9.36 -35.97
CA PRO A 250 -11.01 8.49 -35.04
C PRO A 250 -11.15 6.99 -35.50
N CYS A 251 -11.95 6.23 -34.73
CA CYS A 251 -12.82 5.09 -35.13
C CYS A 251 -12.43 3.62 -34.83
N GLY A 252 -13.43 2.90 -34.27
CA GLY A 252 -13.59 1.43 -34.21
C GLY A 252 -13.29 0.85 -32.82
N GLY A 253 -14.20 0.35 -31.98
CA GLY A 253 -15.50 -0.27 -32.22
C GLY A 253 -15.36 -1.79 -32.25
N ALA A 254 -15.28 -2.47 -31.09
CA ALA A 254 -15.57 -3.90 -30.94
C ALA A 254 -15.68 -4.29 -29.46
N TRP A 255 -16.51 -5.30 -29.20
CA TRP A 255 -17.09 -5.63 -27.91
C TRP A 255 -16.22 -6.52 -27.00
N ALA A 256 -16.56 -6.45 -25.71
CA ALA A 256 -16.41 -7.42 -24.64
C ALA A 256 -15.79 -8.79 -24.96
N ALA A 257 -14.79 -9.17 -24.16
CA ALA A 257 -14.64 -10.53 -23.66
C ALA A 257 -13.90 -10.53 -22.31
N VAL A 258 -14.54 -11.13 -21.31
CA VAL A 258 -14.00 -11.45 -19.98
C VAL A 258 -12.97 -12.58 -20.13
N PRO A 259 -11.79 -12.55 -19.48
CA PRO A 259 -10.95 -13.74 -19.38
C PRO A 259 -11.46 -14.62 -18.23
N THR A 260 -12.03 -15.76 -18.63
CA THR A 260 -12.33 -16.92 -17.82
C THR A 260 -11.06 -17.47 -17.17
N VAL A 261 -11.12 -17.66 -15.85
CA VAL A 261 -10.14 -18.38 -15.05
C VAL A 261 -10.13 -19.84 -15.50
N SER A 262 -8.98 -20.33 -15.97
CA SER A 262 -8.74 -21.77 -16.16
C SER A 262 -7.77 -22.31 -15.12
N PRO A 263 -7.90 -23.61 -14.77
CA PRO A 263 -7.36 -24.16 -13.55
C PRO A 263 -5.88 -24.52 -13.65
N VAL A 264 -5.26 -24.51 -12.48
CA VAL A 264 -3.94 -25.01 -12.12
C VAL A 264 -3.61 -26.29 -12.87
N SER A 265 -2.68 -26.19 -13.82
CA SER A 265 -2.01 -27.33 -14.42
C SER A 265 -0.94 -27.83 -13.46
N GLN A 266 -1.00 -29.12 -13.17
CA GLN A 266 -0.02 -29.89 -12.43
C GLN A 266 1.38 -29.68 -13.00
N CYS A 267 2.25 -29.01 -12.23
CA CYS A 267 3.68 -29.05 -12.46
C CYS A 267 4.18 -30.49 -12.26
N GLN A 268 4.48 -31.13 -13.39
CA GLN A 268 5.28 -32.34 -13.43
C GLN A 268 6.63 -32.06 -12.73
N HIS A 269 7.03 -33.01 -11.90
CA HIS A 269 8.33 -33.03 -11.23
C HIS A 269 9.45 -32.78 -12.26
N CYS A 270 10.13 -31.65 -12.11
CA CYS A 270 11.47 -31.48 -12.65
C CYS A 270 12.44 -32.15 -11.66
N PRO A 271 13.31 -33.09 -12.08
CA PRO A 271 14.39 -33.59 -11.24
C PRO A 271 15.45 -32.48 -11.16
N GLY A 272 15.25 -31.53 -10.24
CA GLY A 272 16.10 -30.37 -10.07
C GLY A 272 17.22 -30.64 -9.08
N SER A 273 18.43 -30.91 -9.58
CA SER A 273 19.74 -30.63 -8.95
C SER A 273 19.93 -30.96 -7.45
N GLY A 274 19.15 -31.87 -6.87
CA GLY A 274 19.38 -32.42 -5.53
C GLY A 274 20.47 -33.49 -5.52
N ASP A 275 20.75 -34.08 -6.69
CA ASP A 275 21.57 -35.28 -6.82
C ASP A 275 23.04 -35.02 -7.13
N MET A 276 23.47 -33.76 -7.30
CA MET A 276 24.89 -33.51 -7.60
C MET A 276 25.81 -33.86 -6.41
N TRP A 277 25.29 -33.72 -5.18
CA TRP A 277 26.04 -34.03 -3.96
C TRP A 277 25.94 -35.51 -3.59
N ASN A 278 24.80 -36.18 -3.83
CA ASN A 278 24.63 -37.61 -3.54
C ASN A 278 25.20 -38.54 -4.63
N SER A 279 25.21 -38.14 -5.91
CA SER A 279 25.77 -38.96 -6.99
C SER A 279 27.31 -39.02 -6.99
N LEU A 280 27.98 -38.08 -6.31
CA LEU A 280 29.45 -38.04 -6.23
C LEU A 280 30.03 -39.04 -5.20
N TRP A 281 29.18 -39.69 -4.39
CA TRP A 281 29.62 -40.65 -3.36
C TRP A 281 29.59 -42.12 -3.83
N LYS A 282 29.24 -42.40 -5.09
CA LYS A 282 29.00 -43.78 -5.55
C LYS A 282 30.02 -44.32 -6.55
N THR A 283 31.11 -43.60 -6.84
CA THR A 283 32.04 -43.98 -7.92
C THR A 283 33.50 -44.20 -7.54
N ASP A 284 33.91 -44.06 -6.28
CA ASP A 284 35.30 -44.30 -5.86
C ASP A 284 35.41 -45.36 -4.74
N GLU A 285 34.73 -46.50 -4.95
CA GLU A 285 35.02 -47.77 -4.27
C GLU A 285 35.20 -48.89 -5.31
N GLU A 286 36.15 -48.70 -6.24
CA GLU A 286 36.77 -49.78 -7.04
C GLU A 286 38.16 -49.38 -7.55
#